data_AF-A0A8T5ERX2-F1
#
_entry.id   AF-A0A8T5ERX2-F1
#
_cell.length_a   1.000
_cell.length_b   1.000
_cell.length_c   1.000
_cell.angle_alpha   90.00
_cell.angle_beta   90.00
_cell.angle_gamma   90.00
#
_symmetry.space_group_name_H-M   'P 1'
#
loop_
_entity.id
_entity.type
_entity.pdbx_description
1 polymer ?
#
loop_
_entity_poly.entity_id
_entity_poly.type
_entity_poly.pdbx_seq_one_letter_code
_entity_poly.pdbx_strand_id
1 'polypeptide(L)'
;QIQIVGSIENQIKYDQEFIYFFQIKNSDGIVTSISWIQGNLSSNQILDISRSWIPEKPDTYILETYVWNSLIKLMPMSPPTFTTIIVN
;
A
#
# COMPACT_ATOMS: atom_id res chain seq x y z
N GLN A 1 4.05 14.77 -9.78
CA GLN A 1 4.03 13.29 -9.64
C GLN A 1 4.88 12.93 -8.43
N ILE A 2 4.40 12.02 -7.59
CA ILE A 2 5.06 11.52 -6.39
C ILE A 2 5.27 10.02 -6.57
N GLN A 3 6.45 9.52 -6.18
CA GLN A 3 6.76 8.10 -6.16
C GLN A 3 6.69 7.58 -4.73
N ILE A 4 5.80 6.64 -4.49
CA ILE A 4 5.64 5.94 -3.22
C ILE A 4 6.41 4.64 -3.32
N VAL A 5 7.27 4.37 -2.34
CA VAL A 5 8.03 3.14 -2.24
C VAL A 5 7.72 2.49 -0.90
N GLY A 6 7.46 1.19 -0.91
CA GLY A 6 7.27 0.40 0.30
C GLY A 6 7.79 -1.01 0.12
N SER A 7 8.18 -1.63 1.21
CA SER A 7 8.70 -2.99 1.23
C SER A 7 7.72 -3.91 1.94
N ILE A 8 7.50 -5.09 1.40
CA ILE A 8 6.76 -6.16 2.06
C ILE A 8 7.68 -7.37 2.24
N GLU A 9 7.52 -8.07 3.35
CA GLU A 9 8.33 -9.24 3.68
C GLU A 9 7.41 -10.43 4.00
N ASN A 10 7.72 -11.58 3.41
CA ASN A 10 7.08 -12.83 3.76
C ASN A 10 7.82 -13.53 4.91
N GLN A 11 7.41 -13.32 6.15
CA GLN A 11 8.10 -13.88 7.33
C GLN A 11 7.74 -15.36 7.64
N ILE A 12 7.02 -16.04 6.74
CA ILE A 12 6.62 -17.45 6.92
C ILE A 12 7.38 -18.41 5.99
N LYS A 13 7.29 -19.71 6.31
CA LYS A 13 8.05 -20.78 5.65
C LYS A 13 7.40 -21.37 4.39
N TYR A 14 6.47 -20.64 3.77
CA TYR A 14 5.82 -21.04 2.53
C TYR A 14 5.44 -19.81 1.69
N ASP A 15 5.27 -20.03 0.38
CA ASP A 15 4.91 -19.00 -0.57
C ASP A 15 3.45 -18.56 -0.38
N GLN A 16 3.18 -17.28 -0.55
CA GLN A 16 1.84 -16.73 -0.37
C GLN A 16 1.49 -15.68 -1.41
N GLU A 17 0.25 -15.70 -1.87
CA GLU A 17 -0.30 -14.59 -2.64
C GLU A 17 -0.55 -13.40 -1.73
N PHE A 18 -0.41 -12.20 -2.29
CA PHE A 18 -0.70 -10.96 -1.60
C PHE A 18 -1.37 -9.95 -2.53
N ILE A 19 -2.11 -9.03 -1.92
CA ILE A 19 -2.56 -7.77 -2.47
C ILE A 19 -1.95 -6.67 -1.60
N TYR A 20 -1.17 -5.75 -2.20
CA TYR A 20 -0.64 -4.59 -1.52
C TYR A 20 -1.39 -3.33 -1.95
N PHE A 21 -2.23 -2.81 -1.05
CA PHE A 21 -3.04 -1.62 -1.26
C PHE A 21 -2.30 -0.34 -0.88
N PHE A 22 -2.56 0.70 -1.66
CA PHE A 22 -2.21 2.09 -1.40
C PHE A 22 -3.50 2.89 -1.44
N GLN A 23 -3.96 3.37 -0.29
CA GLN A 23 -5.12 4.24 -0.13
C GLN A 23 -4.63 5.62 0.30
N ILE A 24 -5.07 6.68 -0.37
CA ILE A 24 -4.66 8.04 -0.08
C ILE A 24 -5.89 8.86 0.27
N LYS A 25 -5.83 9.52 1.43
CA LYS A 25 -6.86 10.44 1.91
C LYS A 25 -6.34 11.87 1.90
N ASN A 26 -7.19 12.84 1.58
CA ASN A 26 -6.88 14.26 1.75
C ASN A 26 -7.06 14.70 3.22
N SER A 27 -6.88 15.99 3.48
CA SER A 27 -7.00 16.57 4.83
C SER A 27 -8.42 16.49 5.43
N ASP A 28 -9.44 16.40 4.58
CA ASP A 28 -10.84 16.17 4.98
C ASP A 28 -11.14 14.69 5.32
N GLY A 29 -10.14 13.80 5.18
CA GLY A 29 -10.29 12.36 5.39
C GLY A 29 -10.97 11.63 4.22
N ILE A 30 -11.21 12.31 3.09
CA ILE A 30 -11.81 11.74 1.89
C ILE A 30 -10.76 10.93 1.14
N VAL A 31 -11.09 9.69 0.78
CA VAL A 31 -10.24 8.86 -0.07
C VAL A 31 -10.23 9.43 -1.49
N THR A 32 -9.09 9.94 -1.94
CA THR A 32 -8.89 10.52 -3.28
C THR A 32 -8.21 9.55 -4.24
N SER A 33 -7.52 8.53 -3.72
CA SER A 33 -6.89 7.50 -4.54
C SER A 33 -6.91 6.14 -3.86
N ILE A 34 -7.24 5.09 -4.63
CA ILE A 34 -7.06 3.69 -4.24
C ILE A 34 -6.39 2.98 -5.39
N SER A 35 -5.41 2.16 -5.06
CA SER A 35 -4.70 1.38 -6.06
C SER A 35 -4.01 0.19 -5.39
N TRP A 36 -3.83 -0.93 -6.09
CA TRP A 36 -3.14 -2.11 -5.55
C TRP A 36 -2.21 -2.81 -6.54
N ILE A 37 -1.31 -3.66 -6.03
CA ILE A 37 -0.59 -4.70 -6.77
C ILE A 37 -0.98 -6.05 -6.21
N GLN A 38 -1.13 -7.03 -7.10
CA GLN A 38 -1.23 -8.44 -6.74
C GLN A 38 0.07 -9.15 -7.12
N GLY A 39 0.52 -10.07 -6.27
CA GLY A 39 1.69 -10.88 -6.56
C GLY A 39 1.75 -12.14 -5.71
N ASN A 40 2.82 -12.89 -5.90
CA ASN A 40 3.20 -13.99 -5.04
C ASN A 40 4.53 -13.61 -4.36
N LEU A 41 4.65 -13.91 -3.08
CA LEU A 41 5.82 -13.63 -2.27
C LEU A 41 6.36 -14.96 -1.78
N SER A 42 7.56 -15.33 -2.25
CA SER A 42 8.21 -16.56 -1.82
C SER A 42 8.55 -16.53 -0.33
N SER A 43 8.72 -17.69 0.29
CA SER A 43 9.12 -17.77 1.70
C SER A 43 10.37 -16.91 2.00
N ASN A 44 10.32 -16.10 3.06
CA ASN A 44 11.38 -15.18 3.50
C ASN A 44 11.80 -14.13 2.46
N GLN A 45 11.02 -13.94 1.39
CA GLN A 45 11.30 -12.91 0.40
C GLN A 45 10.92 -11.53 0.93
N ILE A 46 11.81 -10.56 0.72
CA ILE A 46 11.50 -9.14 0.79
C ILE A 46 11.30 -8.63 -0.64
N LEU A 47 10.22 -7.89 -0.87
CA LEU A 47 9.91 -7.27 -2.15
C LEU A 47 9.68 -5.78 -1.98
N ASP A 48 10.47 -4.99 -2.70
CA ASP A 48 10.27 -3.55 -2.82
C ASP A 48 9.28 -3.26 -3.95
N ILE A 49 8.26 -2.48 -3.61
CA ILE A 49 7.19 -2.09 -4.52
C ILE A 49 7.20 -0.57 -4.66
N SER A 50 7.14 -0.11 -5.89
CA SER A 50 7.02 1.31 -6.20
C SER A 50 5.73 1.61 -6.95
N ARG A 51 5.09 2.72 -6.59
CA ARG A 51 3.83 3.18 -7.16
C ARG A 51 3.84 4.67 -7.35
N SER A 52 3.43 5.11 -8.53
CA SER A 52 3.27 6.53 -8.80
C SER A 52 1.86 7.03 -8.46
N TRP A 53 1.80 8.21 -7.88
CA TRP A 53 0.58 8.95 -7.61
C TRP A 53 0.74 10.43 -7.98
N ILE A 54 -0.34 11.06 -8.43
CA ILE A 54 -0.37 12.48 -8.76
C ILE A 54 -1.44 13.13 -7.87
N PRO A 55 -1.06 14.05 -6.96
CA PRO A 55 -2.03 14.79 -6.15
C PRO A 55 -2.87 15.71 -7.05
N GLU A 56 -4.16 15.84 -6.73
CA GLU A 56 -5.08 16.70 -7.48
C GLU A 56 -4.80 18.19 -7.23
N LYS A 57 -4.39 18.53 -6.00
CA LYS A 57 -4.09 19.88 -5.54
C LYS A 57 -3.08 19.86 -4.37
N PRO A 58 -2.44 21.00 -4.05
CA PRO A 58 -1.71 21.17 -2.79
C PRO A 58 -2.60 20.86 -1.59
N ASP A 59 -2.15 19.98 -0.71
CA ASP A 59 -2.85 19.54 0.49
C ASP A 59 -1.92 18.69 1.39
N THR A 60 -2.38 18.38 2.60
CA THR A 60 -1.82 17.30 3.42
C THR A 60 -2.61 16.02 3.20
N TYR A 61 -1.92 14.97 2.75
CA TYR A 61 -2.51 13.67 2.49
C TYR A 61 -2.02 12.63 3.49
N ILE A 62 -2.85 11.63 3.76
CA ILE A 62 -2.49 10.42 4.51
C ILE A 62 -2.48 9.25 3.55
N LEU A 63 -1.30 8.66 3.35
CA LEU A 63 -1.14 7.36 2.71
C LEU A 63 -1.35 6.27 3.75
N GLU A 64 -2.28 5.36 3.48
CA GLU A 64 -2.53 4.14 4.23
C GLU A 64 -2.18 2.95 3.34
N THR A 65 -1.35 2.02 3.82
CA THR A 65 -1.05 0.80 3.10
C THR A 65 -1.49 -0.45 3.86
N TYR A 66 -1.92 -1.45 3.10
CA TYR A 66 -2.47 -2.70 3.63
C TYR A 66 -1.97 -3.89 2.81
N VAL A 67 -1.57 -4.97 3.48
CA VAL A 67 -1.24 -6.24 2.83
C VAL A 67 -2.33 -7.26 3.14
N TRP A 68 -3.06 -7.70 2.13
CA TRP A 68 -4.16 -8.68 2.26
C TRP A 68 -3.86 -9.93 1.42
N ASN A 69 -4.49 -11.06 1.73
CA ASN A 69 -4.26 -12.30 1.00
C ASN A 69 -4.94 -12.35 -0.37
N SER A 70 -6.09 -11.69 -0.56
CA SER A 70 -6.82 -11.66 -1.84
C SER A 70 -7.87 -10.56 -1.88
N LEU A 71 -8.43 -10.28 -3.06
CA LEU A 71 -9.59 -9.38 -3.24
C LEU A 71 -10.95 -10.04 -2.92
N ILE A 72 -11.00 -11.37 -2.79
CA ILE A 72 -12.24 -12.12 -2.56
C ILE A 72 -12.40 -12.44 -1.08
N LYS A 73 -11.38 -13.03 -0.49
CA LYS A 73 -11.26 -13.24 0.95
C LYS A 73 -10.39 -12.10 1.49
N LEU A 74 -11.00 -11.17 2.21
CA LEU A 74 -10.34 -9.96 2.73
C LEU A 74 -9.71 -10.25 4.09
N MET A 75 -8.57 -10.95 4.11
CA MET A 75 -7.83 -11.24 5.33
C MET A 75 -6.55 -10.40 5.39
N PRO A 76 -6.41 -9.47 6.36
CA PRO A 76 -5.18 -8.72 6.54
C PRO A 76 -4.05 -9.66 6.96
N MET A 77 -2.89 -9.48 6.34
CA MET A 77 -1.66 -10.25 6.57
C MET A 77 -0.65 -9.48 7.41
N SER A 78 -0.83 -8.16 7.53
CA SER A 78 -0.04 -7.28 8.39
C SER A 78 -0.92 -6.17 8.98
N PRO A 79 -0.48 -5.52 10.08
CA PRO A 79 -1.04 -4.23 10.46
C PRO A 79 -0.91 -3.21 9.32
N PRO A 80 -1.84 -2.24 9.22
CA PRO A 80 -1.72 -1.15 8.27
C PRO A 80 -0.57 -0.20 8.64
N THR A 81 0.00 0.46 7.63
CA THR A 81 0.98 1.53 7.84
C THR A 81 0.42 2.87 7.38
N PHE A 82 0.89 3.97 7.98
CA PHE A 82 0.40 5.32 7.74
C PHE A 82 1.57 6.27 7.54
N THR A 83 1.49 7.08 6.49
CA THR A 83 2.51 8.09 6.17
C THR A 83 1.84 9.40 5.76
N THR A 84 2.27 10.50 6.37
CA THR A 84 1.84 11.84 5.97
C THR A 84 2.63 12.31 4.76
N ILE A 85 1.94 12.81 3.73
CA ILE A 85 2.52 13.39 2.53
C ILE A 85 2.07 14.84 2.43
N ILE A 86 3.02 15.77 2.44
CA ILE A 86 2.74 17.21 2.30
C ILE A 86 3.02 17.61 0.85
N VAL A 87 2.01 18.18 0.20
CA VAL A 87 2.10 18.71 -1.18
C VAL A 87 1.86 20.21 -1.13
N ASN A 88 2.83 20.99 -1.60
CA ASN A 88 2.80 22.45 -1.64
C ASN A 88 2.46 22.99 -3.03
#